data_AF-A0A847FPR0-F1
#
_entry.id   AF-A0A847FPR0-F1
#
_cell.length_a   1.000
_cell.length_b   1.000
_cell.length_c   1.000
_cell.angle_alpha   90.00
_cell.angle_beta   90.00
_cell.angle_gamma   90.00
#
_symmetry.space_group_name_H-M   'P 1'
#
loop_
_entity.id
_entity.type
_entity.pdbx_description
1 polymer ?
#
loop_
_entity_poly.entity_id
_entity_poly.type
_entity_poly.pdbx_seq_one_letter_code
_entity_poly.pdbx_strand_id
1 'polypeptide(L)' 'MTDETFRIAVLPGDGIGAEVTAEAQRVLAAVGRRFGHRFEL' A
#
# COMPACT_ATOMS: atom_id res chain seq x y z
N MET A 1 -3.55 -8.10 19.37
CA MET A 1 -3.48 -7.25 18.16
C MET A 1 -2.14 -7.53 17.53
N THR A 2 -2.09 -8.40 16.52
CA THR A 2 -0.85 -8.83 15.89
C THR A 2 -0.32 -7.68 15.03
N ASP A 3 0.92 -7.25 15.27
CA ASP A 3 1.68 -6.32 14.43
C ASP A 3 2.09 -7.05 13.14
N GLU A 4 1.08 -7.44 12.35
CA GLU A 4 1.27 -8.22 11.14
C GLU A 4 1.68 -7.28 10.01
N THR A 5 2.86 -7.56 9.45
CA THR A 5 3.44 -6.78 8.37
C THR A 5 3.18 -7.49 7.05
N PHE A 6 2.43 -6.84 6.17
CA PHE A 6 2.13 -7.33 4.82
C PHE A 6 3.18 -6.81 3.85
N ARG A 7 3.87 -7.73 3.17
CA ARG A 7 4.87 -7.40 2.14
C ARG A 7 4.21 -7.51 0.76
N ILE A 8 4.18 -6.42 0.01
CA ILE A 8 3.47 -6.31 -1.26
C ILE A 8 4.46 -5.77 -2.28
N ALA A 9 4.67 -6.48 -3.39
CA ALA A 9 5.46 -5.93 -4.49
C ALA A 9 4.60 -4.97 -5.31
N VAL A 10 5.00 -3.70 -5.40
CA VAL A 10 4.34 -2.73 -6.27
C VAL A 10 4.94 -2.77 -7.69
N LEU A 11 4.13 -3.21 -8.65
CA LEU A 11 4.49 -3.25 -10.07
C LEU A 11 3.65 -2.21 -10.83
N PRO A 12 4.19 -1.01 -11.13
CA PRO A 12 3.41 0.09 -11.67
C PRO A 12 2.95 -0.11 -13.13
N GLY A 13 3.60 -0.97 -13.91
CA GLY A 13 3.24 -1.19 -15.31
C GLY A 13 3.43 0.05 -16.20
N ASP A 14 2.61 0.16 -17.25
CA ASP A 14 2.69 1.22 -18.27
C ASP A 14 1.49 2.20 -18.23
N GLY A 15 1.56 3.26 -19.03
CA GLY A 15 0.50 4.26 -19.12
C GLY A 15 0.35 5.01 -17.79
N ILE A 16 -0.88 5.08 -17.26
CA ILE A 16 -1.20 5.77 -16.00
C ILE A 16 -0.93 4.92 -14.74
N GLY A 17 -0.29 3.76 -14.90
CA GLY A 17 -0.15 2.79 -13.82
C GLY A 17 0.72 3.29 -12.66
N ALA A 18 1.74 4.10 -12.93
CA ALA A 18 2.58 4.71 -11.90
C ALA A 18 1.80 5.70 -11.02
N GLU A 19 0.94 6.52 -11.62
CA GLU A 19 0.13 7.51 -10.92
C GLU A 19 -0.95 6.84 -10.05
N VAL A 20 -1.66 5.86 -10.62
CA VAL A 20 -2.73 5.17 -9.88
C VAL A 20 -2.16 4.30 -8.75
N THR A 21 -1.02 3.62 -8.97
CA THR A 21 -0.38 2.84 -7.91
C THR A 21 0.19 3.74 -6.80
N ALA A 22 0.68 4.94 -7.11
CA ALA A 22 1.07 5.91 -6.08
C ALA A 22 -0.10 6.31 -5.16
N GLU A 23 -1.29 6.55 -5.72
CA GLU A 23 -2.48 6.86 -4.91
C GLU A 23 -2.96 5.64 -4.11
N ALA A 24 -2.88 4.42 -4.68
CA ALA A 24 -3.21 3.19 -3.96
C ALA A 24 -2.32 3.00 -2.71
N GLN A 25 -1.01 3.29 -2.81
CA GLN A 25 -0.10 3.25 -1.67
C GLN A 25 -0.52 4.24 -0.56
N ARG A 26 -1.03 5.44 -0.92
CA ARG A 26 -1.54 6.41 0.06
C ARG A 26 -2.79 5.91 0.79
N VAL A 27 -3.69 5.24 0.06
CA VAL A 27 -4.86 4.59 0.66
C VAL A 27 -4.44 3.48 1.62
N LEU A 28 -3.49 2.62 1.23
CA LEU A 28 -2.95 1.57 2.11
C LEU A 28 -2.33 2.16 3.37
N ALA A 29 -1.58 3.26 3.27
CA ALA A 29 -1.06 3.96 4.44
C ALA A 29 -2.17 4.48 5.37
N ALA A 30 -3.28 5.00 4.81
CA ALA A 30 -4.42 5.45 5.60
C ALA A 30 -5.15 4.29 6.29
N VAL A 31 -5.35 3.17 5.58
CA VAL A 31 -5.91 1.92 6.12
C VAL A 31 -5.03 1.38 7.24
N GLY A 32 -3.71 1.35 7.03
CA GLY A 32 -2.73 0.90 8.03
C GLY A 32 -2.86 1.67 9.35
N ARG A 33 -2.92 3.00 9.28
CA ARG A 33 -3.15 3.85 10.45
C ARG A 33 -4.51 3.63 11.11
N ARG A 34 -5.57 3.41 10.33
CA ARG A 34 -6.95 3.31 10.85
C ARG A 34 -7.24 1.98 11.55
N PHE A 35 -6.63 0.90 11.07
CA PHE A 35 -6.94 -0.48 11.48
C PHE A 35 -5.76 -1.20 12.16
N GLY A 36 -4.59 -0.57 12.23
CA GLY A 36 -3.41 -1.15 12.89
C GLY A 36 -2.68 -2.18 12.02
N HIS A 37 -2.64 -1.98 10.70
CA HIS A 37 -1.87 -2.81 9.78
C HIS A 37 -0.59 -2.12 9.36
N ARG A 38 0.47 -2.90 9.10
CA ARG A 38 1.71 -2.40 8.51
C ARG A 38 1.87 -2.96 7.10
N PHE A 39 2.25 -2.08 6.17
CA PHE A 39 2.54 -2.45 4.79
C PHE A 39 4.00 -2.14 4.46
N GLU A 40 4.72 -3.10 3.89
CA GLU A 40 6.00 -2.94 3.20
C GLU A 40 5.67 -3.06 1.71
N LEU A 41 5.77 -1.94 1.00
CA LEU A 41 5.33 -1.76 -0.40
C LEU A 41 6.53 -1.69 -1.34
#